data_AF-A0A966Q1C4-F1
#
_entry.id   AF-A0A966Q1C4-F1
#
_cell.length_a   1.000
_cell.length_b   1.000
_cell.length_c   1.000
_cell.angle_alpha   90.00
_cell.angle_beta   90.00
_cell.angle_gamma   90.00
#
_symmetry.space_group_name_H-M   'P 1'
#
loop_
_entity.id
_entity.type
_entity.pdbx_description
1 polymer ?
#
loop_
_entity_poly.entity_id
_entity_poly.type
_entity_poly.pdbx_seq_one_letter_code
_entity_poly.pdbx_strand_id
1 'polypeptide(L)'
;MANEKIIVTENNNKVIVSTPGPQGPRGRTILNGTGAPSSNLGYIGDFYYDISTTRFYGPKLSETTWNDANNFLLQDPASDYARVLSWELTQVQYNSQEEYYYIDLQHDLNFYPNVTIKDSTNELVETGIEYVTANKITLTMAQPFSGKAYLS
;
A
#
# COMPACT_ATOMS: atom_id res chain seq x y z
N MET A 1 -42.14 -30.33 86.56
CA MET A 1 -40.85 -30.38 85.82
C MET A 1 -41.12 -29.87 84.42
N ALA A 2 -40.47 -28.80 83.99
CA ALA A 2 -40.64 -28.25 82.63
C ALA A 2 -39.65 -28.95 81.69
N ASN A 3 -40.11 -29.38 80.52
CA ASN A 3 -39.24 -29.96 79.50
C ASN A 3 -38.54 -28.84 78.72
N GLU A 4 -37.22 -28.79 78.81
CA GLU A 4 -36.41 -27.87 78.02
C GLU A 4 -36.17 -28.46 76.62
N LYS A 5 -36.34 -27.63 75.58
CA LYS A 5 -36.10 -28.00 74.18
C LYS A 5 -34.96 -27.16 73.63
N ILE A 6 -33.89 -27.82 73.20
CA ILE A 6 -32.76 -27.19 72.52
C ILE A 6 -33.06 -27.15 71.01
N ILE A 7 -32.96 -25.96 70.41
CA ILE A 7 -33.09 -25.77 68.97
C ILE A 7 -31.70 -25.47 68.43
N VAL A 8 -31.10 -26.44 67.73
CA VAL A 8 -29.84 -26.24 67.01
C VAL A 8 -30.19 -25.67 65.63
N THR A 9 -29.69 -24.47 65.33
CA THR A 9 -29.82 -23.86 64.00
C THR A 9 -28.47 -23.98 63.31
N GLU A 10 -28.40 -24.72 62.21
CA GLU A 10 -27.20 -24.87 61.40
C GLU A 10 -27.29 -23.96 60.18
N ASN A 11 -26.24 -23.14 59.96
CA ASN A 11 -26.14 -22.33 58.75
C ASN A 11 -25.54 -23.16 57.62
N ASN A 12 -26.41 -23.62 56.72
CA ASN A 12 -25.98 -24.43 55.58
C ASN A 12 -25.61 -23.53 54.40
N ASN A 13 -24.37 -23.03 54.39
CA ASN A 13 -23.88 -22.13 53.35
C ASN A 13 -23.63 -22.90 52.05
N LYS A 14 -24.54 -22.77 51.07
CA LYS A 14 -24.36 -23.33 49.74
C LYS A 14 -23.43 -22.46 48.91
N VAL A 15 -22.18 -22.89 48.74
CA VAL A 15 -21.25 -22.28 47.78
C VAL A 15 -21.59 -22.79 46.38
N ILE A 16 -22.12 -21.92 45.52
CA ILE A 16 -22.41 -22.25 44.13
C ILE A 16 -21.21 -21.77 43.30
N VAL A 17 -20.38 -22.72 42.85
CA VAL A 17 -19.32 -22.43 41.88
C VAL A 17 -19.90 -22.69 40.49
N SER A 18 -20.21 -21.64 39.74
CA SER A 18 -20.63 -21.75 38.35
C SER A 18 -19.44 -22.11 37.47
N THR A 19 -19.62 -23.02 36.51
CA THR A 19 -18.60 -23.27 35.48
C THR A 19 -18.42 -22.02 34.61
N PRO A 20 -17.20 -21.67 34.19
CA PRO A 20 -17.00 -20.65 33.16
C PRO A 20 -17.82 -20.97 31.90
N GLY A 21 -18.30 -19.92 31.22
CA GLY A 21 -18.98 -20.08 29.94
C GLY A 21 -18.07 -20.68 28.85
N PRO A 22 -18.63 -21.21 27.75
CA PRO A 22 -17.84 -21.68 26.62
C PRO A 22 -16.91 -20.58 26.08
N GLN A 23 -15.72 -20.95 25.65
CA GLN A 23 -14.81 -20.03 24.98
C GLN A 23 -15.44 -19.54 23.66
N GLY A 24 -15.33 -18.24 23.38
CA GLY A 24 -15.79 -17.66 22.12
C GLY A 24 -15.00 -18.17 20.91
N PRO A 25 -15.54 -18.00 19.68
CA PRO A 25 -14.81 -18.32 18.45
C PRO A 25 -13.47 -17.61 18.40
N ARG A 26 -12.47 -18.24 17.75
CA ARG A 26 -11.16 -17.60 17.57
C ARG A 26 -11.30 -16.29 16.78
N GLY A 27 -10.50 -15.29 17.14
CA GLY A 27 -10.32 -14.10 16.32
C GLY A 27 -9.57 -14.42 15.03
N ARG A 28 -9.71 -13.54 14.04
CA ARG A 28 -8.88 -13.55 12.83
C ARG A 28 -7.58 -12.80 13.12
N THR A 29 -6.46 -13.27 12.58
CA THR A 29 -5.14 -12.67 12.82
C THR A 29 -4.45 -12.33 11.51
N ILE A 30 -3.59 -11.31 11.55
CA ILE A 30 -2.61 -11.04 10.50
C ILE A 30 -1.29 -11.67 10.94
N LEU A 31 -0.88 -12.71 10.24
CA LEU A 31 0.39 -13.40 10.44
C LEU A 31 1.49 -12.70 9.63
N ASN A 32 2.74 -12.97 9.92
CA ASN A 32 3.86 -12.45 9.13
C ASN A 32 5.03 -13.43 9.06
N GLY A 33 5.90 -13.22 8.07
CA GLY A 33 7.13 -13.97 7.90
C GLY A 33 7.85 -13.60 6.61
N THR A 34 8.94 -14.28 6.30
CA THR A 34 9.71 -14.07 5.08
C THR A 34 9.28 -15.04 3.99
N GLY A 35 8.91 -14.51 2.82
CA GLY A 35 8.44 -15.29 1.67
C GLY A 35 6.93 -15.54 1.70
N ALA A 36 6.43 -16.30 0.72
CA ALA A 36 5.02 -16.69 0.68
C ALA A 36 4.64 -17.55 1.89
N PRO A 37 3.39 -17.45 2.41
CA PRO A 37 2.95 -18.21 3.57
C PRO A 37 3.01 -19.72 3.31
N SER A 38 3.48 -20.48 4.30
CA SER A 38 3.37 -21.94 4.28
C SER A 38 1.89 -22.36 4.28
N SER A 39 1.56 -23.42 3.54
CA SER A 39 0.21 -23.99 3.45
C SER A 39 -0.43 -24.26 4.81
N ASN A 40 0.37 -24.74 5.77
CA ASN A 40 -0.07 -25.12 7.12
C ASN A 40 -0.06 -23.94 8.12
N LEU A 41 0.30 -22.74 7.67
CA LEU A 41 0.34 -21.55 8.52
C LEU A 41 -1.04 -20.87 8.55
N GLY A 42 -1.53 -20.54 9.74
CA GLY A 42 -2.84 -19.90 9.94
C GLY A 42 -4.03 -20.80 9.60
N TYR A 43 -5.23 -20.31 9.87
CA TYR A 43 -6.47 -20.98 9.50
C TYR A 43 -7.35 -20.08 8.64
N ILE A 44 -8.48 -20.62 8.17
CA ILE A 44 -9.42 -19.89 7.32
C ILE A 44 -9.80 -18.54 7.98
N GLY A 45 -9.75 -17.48 7.17
CA GLY A 45 -10.02 -16.11 7.57
C GLY A 45 -8.82 -15.30 8.04
N ASP A 46 -7.65 -15.91 8.24
CA ASP A 46 -6.42 -15.19 8.58
C ASP A 46 -5.84 -14.47 7.35
N PHE A 47 -5.03 -13.45 7.61
CA PHE A 47 -4.22 -12.76 6.61
C PHE A 47 -2.74 -13.04 6.89
N TYR A 48 -1.88 -12.80 5.91
CA TYR A 48 -0.45 -12.97 6.04
C TYR A 48 0.31 -11.84 5.34
N TYR A 49 1.32 -11.30 6.00
CA TYR A 49 2.21 -10.27 5.47
C TYR A 49 3.63 -10.84 5.27
N ASP A 50 4.04 -10.94 4.01
CA ASP A 50 5.41 -11.28 3.63
C ASP A 50 6.30 -10.04 3.81
N ILE A 51 7.17 -10.06 4.82
CA ILE A 51 8.06 -8.94 5.13
C ILE A 51 9.20 -8.77 4.11
N SER A 52 9.46 -9.78 3.27
CA SER A 52 10.53 -9.74 2.27
C SER A 52 10.07 -9.08 0.97
N THR A 53 8.85 -9.41 0.52
CA THR A 53 8.29 -8.84 -0.71
C THR A 53 7.24 -7.77 -0.45
N THR A 54 6.86 -7.53 0.81
CA THR A 54 5.71 -6.70 1.21
C THR A 54 4.37 -7.17 0.65
N ARG A 55 4.27 -8.42 0.19
CA ARG A 55 2.98 -8.98 -0.25
C ARG A 55 2.08 -9.23 0.95
N PHE A 56 0.84 -8.77 0.83
CA PHE A 56 -0.25 -9.02 1.75
C PHE A 56 -1.19 -10.06 1.14
N TYR A 57 -1.27 -11.22 1.76
CA TYR A 57 -2.10 -12.35 1.36
C TYR A 57 -3.33 -12.41 2.26
N GLY A 58 -4.50 -12.68 1.69
CA GLY A 58 -5.68 -13.08 2.44
C GLY A 58 -7.01 -12.58 1.89
N PRO A 59 -8.13 -13.01 2.53
CA PRO A 59 -8.15 -13.97 3.65
C PRO A 59 -7.80 -15.40 3.19
N LYS A 60 -7.24 -16.23 4.07
CA LYS A 60 -7.04 -17.67 3.80
C LYS A 60 -8.39 -18.33 3.56
N LEU A 61 -8.53 -19.05 2.45
CA LEU A 61 -9.80 -19.65 2.03
C LEU A 61 -9.90 -21.16 2.32
N SER A 62 -8.78 -21.82 2.59
CA SER A 62 -8.72 -23.26 2.87
C SER A 62 -7.77 -23.56 4.03
N GLU A 63 -7.98 -24.65 4.75
CA GLU A 63 -7.08 -25.08 5.83
C GLU A 63 -5.72 -25.56 5.30
N THR A 64 -5.67 -26.04 4.05
CA THR A 64 -4.49 -26.72 3.48
C THR A 64 -3.68 -25.88 2.50
N THR A 65 -4.13 -24.67 2.13
CA THR A 65 -3.42 -23.84 1.15
C THR A 65 -3.76 -22.36 1.25
N TRP A 66 -2.84 -21.54 0.73
CA TRP A 66 -2.98 -20.10 0.52
C TRP A 66 -3.14 -19.73 -0.96
N ASN A 67 -3.05 -20.68 -1.89
CA ASN A 67 -3.01 -20.39 -3.33
C ASN A 67 -4.26 -19.66 -3.85
N ASP A 68 -5.42 -19.92 -3.25
CA ASP A 68 -6.68 -19.28 -3.64
C ASP A 68 -6.91 -17.94 -2.93
N ALA A 69 -6.07 -17.59 -1.96
CA ALA A 69 -6.16 -16.30 -1.28
C ALA A 69 -5.68 -15.18 -2.21
N ASN A 70 -6.44 -14.09 -2.25
CA ASN A 70 -5.99 -12.88 -2.92
C ASN A 70 -4.65 -12.43 -2.32
N ASN A 71 -3.79 -11.85 -3.14
CA ASN A 71 -2.56 -11.24 -2.68
C ASN A 71 -2.35 -9.89 -3.36
N PHE A 72 -1.85 -8.94 -2.60
CA PHE A 72 -1.58 -7.57 -3.02
C PHE A 72 -0.14 -7.25 -2.68
N LEU A 73 0.63 -6.69 -3.62
CA LEU A 73 1.94 -6.14 -3.31
C LEU A 73 1.72 -4.78 -2.63
N LEU A 74 2.22 -4.56 -1.40
CA LEU A 74 2.04 -3.29 -0.69
C LEU A 74 3.18 -2.30 -0.94
N GLN A 75 4.26 -2.74 -1.56
CA GLN A 75 5.30 -1.85 -2.05
C GLN A 75 4.84 -1.24 -3.37
N ASP A 76 4.49 0.04 -3.32
CA ASP A 76 4.58 0.89 -4.49
C ASP A 76 6.06 1.22 -4.69
N PRO A 77 6.72 0.72 -5.74
CA PRO A 77 8.01 1.26 -6.10
C PRO A 77 7.83 2.76 -6.34
N ALA A 78 8.83 3.59 -6.02
CA ALA A 78 8.77 5.03 -6.32
C ALA A 78 8.44 5.31 -7.80
N SER A 79 8.63 4.29 -8.64
CA SER A 79 8.23 4.31 -10.01
C SER A 79 6.70 4.40 -10.25
N ASP A 80 5.84 4.02 -9.32
CA ASP A 80 4.40 4.05 -9.62
C ASP A 80 3.82 5.47 -9.45
N TYR A 81 4.53 6.33 -8.71
CA TYR A 81 4.10 7.72 -8.46
C TYR A 81 5.10 8.78 -8.88
N ALA A 82 6.34 8.43 -9.21
CA ALA A 82 7.33 9.39 -9.65
C ALA A 82 8.19 8.89 -10.83
N ARG A 83 8.55 9.81 -11.73
CA ARG A 83 9.43 9.55 -12.88
C ARG A 83 10.49 10.63 -13.00
N VAL A 84 11.67 10.24 -13.48
CA VAL A 84 12.68 11.19 -13.94
C VAL A 84 12.93 10.94 -15.43
N LEU A 85 12.59 11.91 -16.26
CA LEU A 85 12.75 11.83 -17.71
C LEU A 85 13.90 12.75 -18.10
N SER A 86 14.89 12.24 -18.82
CA SER A 86 16.01 13.05 -19.34
C SER A 86 15.89 13.18 -20.85
N TRP A 87 16.27 14.34 -21.39
CA TRP A 87 16.30 14.54 -22.84
C TRP A 87 17.58 15.26 -23.26
N GLU A 88 17.95 15.03 -24.53
CA GLU A 88 19.08 15.66 -25.19
C GLU A 88 18.62 16.76 -26.15
N LEU A 89 19.52 17.70 -26.46
CA LEU A 89 19.24 18.84 -27.36
C LEU A 89 18.75 18.40 -28.75
N THR A 90 19.21 17.26 -29.24
CA THR A 90 18.83 16.72 -30.56
C THR A 90 17.39 16.21 -30.62
N GLN A 91 16.76 15.98 -29.47
CA GLN A 91 15.37 15.53 -29.37
C GLN A 91 14.39 16.71 -29.34
N VAL A 92 14.87 17.93 -29.07
CA VAL A 92 14.05 19.14 -29.04
C VAL A 92 13.67 19.54 -30.45
N GLN A 93 12.38 19.75 -30.67
CA GLN A 93 11.79 20.11 -31.95
C GLN A 93 11.48 21.61 -31.97
N TYR A 94 11.48 22.22 -33.16
CA TYR A 94 11.11 23.62 -33.35
C TYR A 94 9.76 23.73 -34.04
N ASN A 95 8.84 24.51 -33.46
CA ASN A 95 7.59 24.87 -34.09
C ASN A 95 7.77 26.21 -34.84
N SER A 96 7.74 26.16 -36.18
CA SER A 96 7.90 27.33 -37.04
C SER A 96 6.64 28.19 -37.19
N GLN A 97 5.48 27.74 -36.70
CA GLN A 97 4.22 28.50 -36.78
C GLN A 97 4.05 29.45 -35.61
N GLU A 98 4.50 29.04 -34.42
CA GLU A 98 4.34 29.78 -33.16
C GLU A 98 5.70 30.14 -32.51
N GLU A 99 6.82 29.88 -33.20
CA GLU A 99 8.18 30.28 -32.84
C GLU A 99 8.67 29.81 -31.45
N TYR A 100 8.35 28.56 -31.07
CA TYR A 100 8.83 27.95 -29.82
C TYR A 100 9.47 26.59 -30.05
N TYR A 101 10.24 26.13 -29.06
CA TYR A 101 10.83 24.80 -29.03
C TYR A 101 10.01 23.88 -28.12
N TYR A 102 9.90 22.60 -28.47
CA TYR A 102 9.16 21.64 -27.66
C TYR A 102 9.79 20.25 -27.62
N ILE A 103 9.42 19.50 -26.59
CA ILE A 103 9.79 18.09 -26.42
C ILE A 103 8.62 17.33 -25.82
N ASP A 104 8.32 16.19 -26.42
CA ASP A 104 7.33 15.24 -25.91
C ASP A 104 7.99 14.24 -24.97
N LEU A 105 7.52 14.19 -23.73
CA LEU A 105 8.01 13.28 -22.70
C LEU A 105 6.94 12.26 -22.33
N GLN A 106 7.22 10.99 -22.63
CA GLN A 106 6.35 9.87 -22.32
C GLN A 106 6.69 9.30 -20.93
N HIS A 107 5.65 8.99 -20.14
CA HIS A 107 5.73 8.28 -18.87
C HIS A 107 4.59 7.24 -18.74
N ASP A 108 4.54 6.56 -17.61
CA ASP A 108 3.68 5.40 -17.27
C ASP A 108 3.05 5.56 -15.87
N LEU A 109 2.88 6.80 -15.41
CA LEU A 109 2.33 7.12 -14.10
C LEU A 109 0.79 6.98 -14.04
N ASN A 110 0.10 7.00 -15.19
CA ASN A 110 -1.36 6.92 -15.29
C ASN A 110 -2.13 8.03 -14.54
N PHE A 111 -1.50 9.17 -14.26
CA PHE A 111 -2.13 10.40 -13.76
C PHE A 111 -1.38 11.63 -14.27
N TYR A 112 -1.86 12.84 -13.93
CA TYR A 112 -1.21 14.10 -14.26
C TYR A 112 -0.30 14.56 -13.11
N PRO A 113 1.02 14.34 -13.17
CA PRO A 113 1.94 14.61 -12.04
C PRO A 113 2.33 16.08 -11.95
N ASN A 114 2.86 16.51 -10.79
CA ASN A 114 3.56 17.78 -10.73
C ASN A 114 4.91 17.62 -11.43
N VAL A 115 5.32 18.64 -12.20
CA VAL A 115 6.55 18.59 -12.99
C VAL A 115 7.52 19.65 -12.48
N THR A 116 8.74 19.21 -12.15
CA THR A 116 9.87 20.09 -11.85
C THR A 116 10.94 19.89 -12.92
N ILE A 117 11.36 20.96 -13.58
CA ILE A 117 12.36 20.91 -14.63
C ILE A 117 13.71 21.41 -14.12
N LYS A 118 14.76 20.67 -14.46
CA LYS A 118 16.14 21.11 -14.33
C LYS A 118 16.86 21.02 -15.67
N ASP A 119 17.72 21.97 -15.95
CA ASP A 119 18.60 21.90 -17.13
C ASP A 119 19.78 20.93 -16.91
N SER A 120 20.67 20.85 -17.91
CA SER A 120 21.90 20.06 -17.85
C SER A 120 22.88 20.48 -16.75
N THR A 121 22.76 21.72 -16.24
CA THR A 121 23.58 22.24 -15.12
C THR A 121 22.97 21.95 -13.75
N ASN A 122 21.76 21.36 -13.72
CA ASN A 122 20.91 21.11 -12.55
C ASN A 122 20.26 22.36 -11.94
N GLU A 123 20.21 23.46 -12.68
CA GLU A 123 19.45 24.66 -12.30
C GLU A 123 17.97 24.46 -12.60
N LEU A 124 17.11 24.99 -11.74
CA LEU A 124 15.65 24.96 -11.92
C LEU A 124 15.28 25.90 -13.06
N VAL A 125 14.52 25.40 -14.04
CA VAL A 125 14.11 26.20 -15.21
C VAL A 125 12.59 26.21 -15.32
N GLU A 126 12.03 27.38 -15.60
CA GLU A 126 10.61 27.53 -15.93
C GLU A 126 10.39 27.24 -17.42
N THR A 127 9.42 26.38 -17.70
CA THR A 127 8.99 26.03 -19.07
C THR A 127 7.47 25.99 -19.10
N GLY A 128 6.88 26.11 -20.29
CA GLY A 128 5.48 25.77 -20.46
C GLY A 128 5.32 24.24 -20.34
N ILE A 129 4.32 23.80 -19.60
CA ILE A 129 4.01 22.38 -19.41
C ILE A 129 2.59 22.15 -19.90
N GLU A 130 2.45 21.32 -20.92
CA GLU A 130 1.16 20.86 -21.41
C GLU A 130 0.96 19.39 -21.08
N TYR A 131 -0.18 19.07 -20.46
CA TYR A 131 -0.56 17.71 -20.12
C TYR A 131 -1.41 17.10 -21.24
N VAL A 132 -0.76 16.43 -22.19
CA VAL A 132 -1.44 15.84 -23.36
C VAL A 132 -2.28 14.62 -22.96
N THR A 133 -1.72 13.71 -22.16
CA THR A 133 -2.43 12.55 -21.60
C THR A 133 -1.93 12.24 -20.20
N ALA A 134 -2.59 11.32 -19.48
CA ALA A 134 -2.12 10.82 -18.17
C ALA A 134 -0.74 10.14 -18.20
N ASN A 135 -0.14 9.99 -19.38
CA ASN A 135 1.15 9.34 -19.61
C ASN A 135 2.06 10.16 -20.54
N LYS A 136 1.69 11.39 -20.88
CA LYS A 136 2.45 12.22 -21.81
C LYS A 136 2.33 13.69 -21.45
N ILE A 137 3.47 14.34 -21.30
CA ILE A 137 3.59 15.79 -21.18
C ILE A 137 4.40 16.34 -22.35
N THR A 138 4.10 17.57 -22.75
CA THR A 138 4.88 18.33 -23.72
C THR A 138 5.44 19.55 -23.01
N LEU A 139 6.76 19.72 -23.06
CA LEU A 139 7.41 20.93 -22.56
C LEU A 139 7.59 21.91 -23.70
N THR A 140 7.30 23.18 -23.46
CA THR A 140 7.56 24.29 -24.40
C THR A 140 8.56 25.27 -23.81
N MET A 141 9.49 25.73 -24.64
CA MET A 141 10.62 26.55 -24.21
C MET A 141 10.98 27.60 -25.28
N ALA A 142 11.47 28.76 -24.83
CA ALA A 142 11.89 29.84 -25.72
C ALA A 142 13.25 29.58 -26.39
N GLN A 143 14.10 28.78 -25.75
CA GLN A 143 15.40 28.36 -26.27
C GLN A 143 15.57 26.86 -26.02
N PRO A 144 16.20 26.11 -26.94
CA PRO A 144 16.40 24.68 -26.76
C PRO A 144 17.46 24.42 -25.69
N PHE A 145 17.15 23.56 -24.73
CA PHE A 145 18.10 23.07 -23.72
C PHE A 145 17.92 21.57 -23.51
N SER A 146 18.95 20.89 -22.99
CA SER A 146 18.85 19.51 -22.48
C SER A 146 18.69 19.52 -20.97
N GLY A 147 18.07 18.49 -20.40
CA GLY A 147 17.75 18.50 -18.98
C GLY A 147 17.01 17.27 -18.49
N LYS A 148 16.41 17.42 -17.30
CA LYS A 148 15.62 16.41 -16.61
C LYS A 148 14.30 16.99 -16.12
N ALA A 149 13.24 16.20 -16.29
CA ALA A 149 11.94 16.44 -15.70
C ALA A 149 11.76 15.46 -14.55
N TYR A 150 11.42 15.98 -13.38
CA TYR A 150 11.04 15.22 -12.19
C TYR A 150 9.51 15.30 -12.07
N LEU A 151 8.85 14.16 -12.15
CA LEU A 151 7.40 14.01 -12.14
C LEU A 151 7.02 13.35 -10.81
N SER A 152 6.10 13.92 -10.04
CA SER A 152 5.59 13.36 -8.76
C SER A 152 4.21 13.89 -8.37
#